data_AF-A0A813IC45-F1
#
_entry.id   AF-A0A813IC45-F1
#
_cell.length_a   1.000
_cell.length_b   1.000
_cell.length_c   1.000
_cell.angle_alpha   90.00
_cell.angle_beta   90.00
_cell.angle_gamma   90.00
#
_symmetry.space_group_name_H-M   'P 1'
#
loop_
_entity.id
_entity.type
_entity.pdbx_description
1 polymer ?
#
loop_
_entity_poly.entity_id
_entity_poly.type
_entity_poly.pdbx_seq_one_letter_code
_entity_poly.pdbx_strand_id
1 'polypeptide(L)'
;MMSDASDAAAVQPDVEVLVEGKVFQAHSQVMMLASPVFAAMLTSCMQEGRTQKIDLVGKKAVEFSVFLEFVYPCQGRFANVDAGNVDFLLAWFEEYQLGSRMKEECEKQLLKMPCSFPRLLQGFKFGLKAQYKRCLEDTAKKFAELTAQEFLDLGKAPTITQDLLPLVKKAILAERVQ
;
A
#
# COMPACT_ATOMS: atom_id res chain seq x y z
N MET A 1 -30.97 -34.74 24.44
CA MET A 1 -31.25 -33.34 24.03
C MET A 1 -30.41 -32.44 24.91
N MET A 2 -29.17 -32.20 24.52
CA MET A 2 -28.32 -31.19 25.14
C MET A 2 -28.41 -29.98 24.23
N SER A 3 -29.06 -28.94 24.71
CA SER A 3 -29.10 -27.63 24.10
C SER A 3 -27.70 -27.05 24.12
N ASP A 4 -27.09 -26.87 22.95
CA ASP A 4 -25.87 -26.10 22.76
C ASP A 4 -26.12 -24.65 23.17
N ALA A 5 -25.85 -24.37 24.44
CA ALA A 5 -25.70 -23.03 24.98
C ALA A 5 -24.21 -22.72 25.06
N SER A 6 -23.60 -22.37 23.93
CA SER A 6 -22.33 -21.64 23.93
C SER A 6 -22.15 -20.83 22.64
N ASP A 7 -23.16 -20.03 22.27
CA ASP A 7 -22.89 -18.85 21.45
C ASP A 7 -22.52 -17.72 22.41
N ALA A 8 -21.26 -17.75 22.86
CA ALA A 8 -20.71 -16.80 23.81
C ALA A 8 -20.63 -15.42 23.15
N ALA A 9 -21.52 -14.51 23.56
CA ALA A 9 -21.47 -13.05 23.39
C ALA A 9 -20.41 -12.55 22.39
N ALA A 10 -20.65 -12.72 21.09
CA ALA A 10 -19.80 -12.11 20.07
C ALA A 10 -19.86 -10.59 20.24
N VAL A 11 -18.69 -9.94 20.24
CA VAL A 11 -18.62 -8.47 20.22
C VAL A 11 -19.35 -8.00 18.96
N GLN A 12 -20.31 -7.10 19.12
CA GLN A 12 -21.06 -6.57 17.98
C GLN A 12 -20.26 -5.46 17.29
N PRO A 13 -20.36 -5.33 15.96
CA PRO A 13 -19.85 -4.17 15.25
C PRO A 13 -20.47 -2.88 15.80
N ASP A 14 -19.64 -1.87 16.03
CA ASP A 14 -20.00 -0.58 16.63
C ASP A 14 -19.65 0.61 15.73
N VAL A 15 -19.07 0.37 14.55
CA VAL A 15 -18.75 1.40 13.55
C VAL A 15 -19.21 0.97 12.15
N GLU A 16 -19.76 1.93 11.41
CA GLU A 16 -20.13 1.77 9.99
C GLU A 16 -19.09 2.46 9.10
N VAL A 17 -18.50 1.74 8.15
CA VAL A 17 -17.60 2.31 7.15
C VAL A 17 -18.29 2.33 5.80
N LEU A 18 -18.59 3.51 5.30
CA LEU A 18 -19.14 3.73 3.97
C LEU A 18 -18.00 3.82 2.96
N VAL A 19 -18.03 2.95 1.95
CA VAL A 19 -17.06 2.92 0.84
C VAL A 19 -17.83 2.69 -0.44
N GLU A 20 -17.75 3.63 -1.39
CA GLU A 20 -18.40 3.47 -2.70
C GLU A 20 -19.92 3.21 -2.60
N GLY A 21 -20.58 3.81 -1.60
CA GLY A 21 -22.02 3.59 -1.34
C GLY A 21 -22.35 2.27 -0.63
N LYS A 22 -21.36 1.41 -0.38
CA LYS A 22 -21.51 0.17 0.39
C LYS A 22 -21.12 0.38 1.85
N VAL A 23 -21.95 -0.13 2.76
CA VAL A 23 -21.69 -0.10 4.21
C VAL A 23 -21.00 -1.38 4.65
N PHE A 24 -19.89 -1.22 5.38
CA PHE A 24 -19.16 -2.28 6.06
C PHE A 24 -19.34 -2.12 7.57
N GLN A 25 -19.84 -3.16 8.23
CA GLN A 25 -19.93 -3.20 9.68
C GLN A 25 -18.59 -3.65 10.25
N ALA A 26 -17.99 -2.87 11.14
CA ALA A 26 -16.68 -3.14 11.71
C ALA A 26 -16.61 -2.83 13.22
N HIS A 27 -15.45 -3.08 13.82
CA HIS A 27 -15.20 -2.87 15.25
C HIS A 27 -14.20 -1.73 15.43
N SER A 28 -14.66 -0.65 16.05
CA SER A 28 -13.90 0.59 16.26
C SER A 28 -12.55 0.30 16.91
N GLN A 29 -12.55 -0.46 18.00
CA GLN A 29 -11.34 -0.81 18.75
C GLN A 29 -10.31 -1.55 17.90
N VAL A 30 -10.74 -2.49 17.06
CA VAL A 30 -9.83 -3.24 16.18
C VAL A 30 -9.21 -2.31 15.14
N MET A 31 -10.01 -1.44 14.53
CA MET A 31 -9.53 -0.47 13.54
C MET A 31 -8.54 0.55 14.16
N MET A 32 -8.87 1.08 15.35
CA MET A 32 -8.01 2.02 16.07
C MET A 32 -6.67 1.39 16.51
N LEU A 33 -6.69 0.13 16.94
CA LEU A 33 -5.46 -0.59 17.29
C LEU A 33 -4.58 -0.89 16.07
N ALA A 34 -5.20 -1.19 14.93
CA ALA A 34 -4.48 -1.49 13.70
C ALA A 34 -3.91 -0.22 13.01
N SER A 35 -4.58 0.93 13.16
CA SER A 35 -4.26 2.15 12.43
C SER A 35 -4.38 3.40 13.31
N PRO A 36 -3.30 4.18 13.45
CA PRO A 36 -3.37 5.47 14.14
C PRO A 36 -4.28 6.47 13.41
N VAL A 37 -4.49 6.31 12.10
CA VAL A 37 -5.39 7.16 11.32
C VAL A 37 -6.84 6.87 11.67
N PHE A 38 -7.23 5.59 11.78
CA PHE A 38 -8.57 5.26 12.29
C PHE A 38 -8.74 5.64 13.75
N ALA A 39 -7.69 5.50 14.58
CA ALA A 39 -7.70 6.02 15.95
C ALA A 39 -8.01 7.51 15.99
N ALA A 40 -7.32 8.33 15.18
CA ALA A 40 -7.58 9.76 15.08
C ALA A 40 -9.01 10.05 14.60
N MET A 41 -9.50 9.37 13.55
CA MET A 41 -10.87 9.56 13.04
C MET A 41 -11.93 9.29 14.12
N LEU A 42 -11.82 8.16 14.81
CA LEU A 42 -12.84 7.68 15.75
C LEU A 42 -12.76 8.29 17.15
N THR A 43 -11.60 8.83 17.54
CA THR A 43 -11.45 9.53 18.84
C THR A 43 -11.61 11.05 18.72
N SER A 44 -11.60 11.59 17.50
CA SER A 44 -11.79 13.03 17.30
C SER A 44 -13.20 13.49 17.63
N CYS A 45 -13.35 14.77 18.00
CA CYS A 45 -14.66 15.40 18.15
C CYS A 45 -15.37 15.67 16.80
N MET A 46 -14.87 15.12 15.69
CA MET A 46 -15.43 15.28 14.35
C MET A 46 -16.63 14.33 14.16
N GLN A 47 -17.24 14.35 12.97
CA GLN A 47 -18.48 13.63 12.71
C GLN A 47 -18.31 12.12 12.95
N GLU A 48 -17.15 11.59 12.59
CA GLU A 48 -16.80 10.18 12.68
C GLU A 48 -16.79 9.69 14.13
N GLY A 49 -16.11 10.40 15.05
CA GLY A 49 -16.11 10.05 16.47
C GLY A 49 -17.47 10.23 17.15
N ARG A 50 -18.33 11.14 16.66
CA ARG A 50 -19.68 11.35 17.21
C ARG A 50 -20.71 10.36 16.71
N THR A 51 -20.64 9.99 15.43
CA THR A 51 -21.65 9.15 14.77
C THR A 51 -21.25 7.70 14.68
N GLN A 52 -19.98 7.37 14.92
CA GLN A 52 -19.40 6.06 14.64
C GLN A 52 -19.63 5.65 13.18
N LYS A 53 -19.57 6.63 12.27
CA LYS A 53 -19.65 6.43 10.81
C LYS A 53 -18.45 7.06 10.15
N ILE A 54 -17.74 6.26 9.35
CA ILE A 54 -16.59 6.70 8.57
C ILE A 54 -16.98 6.68 7.09
N ASP A 55 -16.74 7.77 6.36
CA ASP A 55 -16.91 7.81 4.90
C ASP A 55 -15.55 7.87 4.21
N LEU A 56 -15.21 6.82 3.47
CA LEU A 56 -13.94 6.71 2.75
C LEU A 56 -14.12 7.15 1.29
N VAL A 57 -14.20 8.46 1.09
CA VAL A 57 -14.39 9.08 -0.22
C VAL A 57 -13.23 8.75 -1.17
N GLY A 58 -13.56 8.32 -2.39
CA GLY A 58 -12.59 7.98 -3.43
C GLY A 58 -11.91 6.62 -3.26
N LYS A 59 -12.30 5.84 -2.26
CA LYS A 59 -11.85 4.46 -2.07
C LYS A 59 -12.80 3.46 -2.74
N LYS A 60 -12.25 2.34 -3.19
CA LYS A 60 -13.04 1.26 -3.79
C LYS A 60 -13.46 0.24 -2.75
N ALA A 61 -14.71 -0.21 -2.81
CA ALA A 61 -15.25 -1.18 -1.86
C ALA A 61 -14.52 -2.52 -1.93
N VAL A 62 -14.08 -2.94 -3.12
CA VAL A 62 -13.33 -4.20 -3.32
C VAL A 62 -11.94 -4.13 -2.67
N GLU A 63 -11.23 -3.02 -2.85
CA GLU A 63 -9.91 -2.79 -2.24
C GLU A 63 -10.01 -2.72 -0.71
N PHE A 64 -11.03 -2.02 -0.20
CA PHE A 64 -11.28 -1.92 1.24
C PHE A 64 -11.58 -3.29 1.87
N SER A 65 -12.35 -4.15 1.19
CA SER A 65 -12.62 -5.50 1.69
C SER A 65 -11.34 -6.30 1.91
N VAL A 66 -10.41 -6.26 0.96
CA VAL A 66 -9.11 -6.96 1.08
C VAL A 66 -8.25 -6.32 2.16
N PHE A 67 -8.20 -4.99 2.21
CA PHE A 67 -7.49 -4.26 3.26
C PHE A 67 -8.00 -4.61 4.67
N LEU A 68 -9.33 -4.76 4.84
CA LEU A 68 -9.95 -5.08 6.12
C LEU A 68 -9.49 -6.46 6.63
N GLU A 69 -9.15 -7.41 5.75
CA GLU A 69 -8.58 -8.69 6.16
C GLU A 69 -7.25 -8.52 6.92
N PHE A 70 -6.43 -7.54 6.56
CA PHE A 70 -5.17 -7.23 7.25
C PHE A 70 -5.39 -6.49 8.59
N VAL A 71 -6.50 -5.77 8.73
CA VAL A 71 -6.87 -5.05 9.95
C VAL A 71 -7.32 -6.03 11.04
N TYR A 72 -8.03 -7.10 10.67
CA TYR A 72 -8.53 -8.07 11.65
C TYR A 72 -7.51 -9.17 11.98
N PRO A 73 -7.20 -9.42 13.26
CA PRO A 73 -6.14 -10.36 13.66
C PRO A 73 -6.32 -11.82 13.20
N CYS A 74 -7.57 -12.31 13.08
CA CYS A 74 -7.82 -13.69 12.68
C CYS A 74 -7.74 -13.86 11.15
N GLN A 75 -8.33 -12.93 10.41
CA GLN A 75 -8.32 -12.90 8.94
C GLN A 75 -6.90 -12.61 8.42
N GLY A 76 -6.18 -11.70 9.08
CA GLY A 76 -4.83 -11.29 8.70
C GLY A 76 -3.79 -12.40 8.75
N ARG A 77 -4.08 -13.53 9.42
CA ARG A 77 -3.23 -14.74 9.38
C ARG A 77 -3.25 -15.46 8.04
N PHE A 78 -4.32 -15.29 7.28
CA PHE A 78 -4.55 -15.93 5.99
C PHE A 78 -4.45 -14.93 4.82
N ALA A 79 -4.53 -13.63 5.12
CA ALA A 79 -4.32 -12.56 4.16
C ALA A 79 -2.87 -12.57 3.66
N ASN A 80 -2.69 -12.37 2.35
CA ASN A 80 -1.38 -12.36 1.72
C ASN A 80 -1.29 -11.26 0.67
N VAL A 81 -0.12 -10.66 0.55
CA VAL A 81 0.19 -9.70 -0.52
C VAL A 81 0.66 -10.46 -1.76
N ASP A 82 0.00 -10.24 -2.88
CA ASP A 82 0.24 -10.88 -4.17
C ASP A 82 0.35 -9.84 -5.31
N ALA A 83 0.59 -10.31 -6.54
CA ALA A 83 0.76 -9.45 -7.70
C ALA A 83 -0.50 -8.66 -8.10
N GLY A 84 -1.70 -9.12 -7.71
CA GLY A 84 -2.97 -8.49 -8.01
C GLY A 84 -3.39 -7.44 -6.98
N ASN A 85 -2.89 -7.54 -5.74
CA ASN A 85 -3.30 -6.64 -4.66
C ASN A 85 -2.22 -5.67 -4.16
N VAL A 86 -0.93 -5.95 -4.43
CA VAL A 86 0.19 -5.19 -3.86
C VAL A 86 0.13 -3.69 -4.14
N ASP A 87 -0.35 -3.29 -5.32
CA ASP A 87 -0.36 -1.90 -5.75
C ASP A 87 -1.30 -1.03 -4.93
N PHE A 88 -2.54 -1.48 -4.73
CA PHE A 88 -3.48 -0.74 -3.90
C PHE A 88 -3.15 -0.94 -2.42
N LEU A 89 -2.80 -2.15 -1.99
CA LEU A 89 -2.49 -2.42 -0.58
C LEU A 89 -1.33 -1.55 -0.08
N LEU A 90 -0.30 -1.33 -0.89
CA LEU A 90 0.80 -0.43 -0.53
C LEU A 90 0.30 1.00 -0.25
N ALA A 91 -0.60 1.52 -1.10
CA ALA A 91 -1.19 2.84 -0.91
C ALA A 91 -2.06 2.89 0.37
N TRP A 92 -2.84 1.84 0.62
CA TRP A 92 -3.65 1.72 1.83
C TRP A 92 -2.79 1.61 3.10
N PHE A 93 -1.73 0.81 3.10
CA PHE A 93 -0.84 0.65 4.25
C PHE A 93 -0.04 1.92 4.56
N GLU A 94 0.33 2.70 3.54
CA GLU A 94 0.91 4.02 3.73
C GLU A 94 -0.10 4.99 4.35
N GLU A 95 -1.27 5.13 3.72
CA GLU A 95 -2.26 6.13 4.09
C GLU A 95 -2.84 5.89 5.48
N TYR A 96 -3.14 4.63 5.82
CA TYR A 96 -3.68 4.24 7.13
C TYR A 96 -2.60 3.75 8.10
N GLN A 97 -1.33 3.80 7.70
CA GLN A 97 -0.18 3.53 8.57
C GLN A 97 -0.24 2.17 9.29
N LEU A 98 -0.56 1.09 8.57
CA LEU A 98 -0.59 -0.29 9.10
C LEU A 98 0.83 -0.87 9.29
N GLY A 99 1.63 -0.22 10.14
CA GLY A 99 2.96 -0.67 10.54
C GLY A 99 4.00 -0.78 9.41
N SER A 100 5.29 -0.82 9.77
CA SER A 100 6.37 -0.97 8.78
C SER A 100 6.38 -2.35 8.11
N ARG A 101 5.98 -3.39 8.84
CA ARG A 101 5.98 -4.78 8.35
C ARG A 101 5.13 -4.98 7.09
N MET A 102 3.99 -4.31 6.98
CA MET A 102 3.12 -4.49 5.82
C MET A 102 3.77 -3.92 4.55
N LYS A 103 4.47 -2.79 4.65
CA LYS A 103 5.26 -2.24 3.53
C LYS A 103 6.41 -3.16 3.14
N GLU A 104 7.07 -3.80 4.11
CA GLU A 104 8.13 -4.79 3.83
C GLU A 104 7.60 -6.00 3.07
N GLU A 105 6.40 -6.50 3.41
CA GLU A 105 5.76 -7.60 2.65
C GLU A 105 5.39 -7.16 1.23
N CYS A 106 4.88 -5.94 1.05
CA CYS A 106 4.69 -5.36 -0.28
C CYS A 106 6.01 -5.30 -1.07
N GLU A 107 7.10 -4.82 -0.45
CA GLU A 107 8.41 -4.74 -1.12
C GLU A 107 8.91 -6.13 -1.52
N LYS A 108 8.79 -7.15 -0.66
CA LYS A 108 9.15 -8.54 -0.99
C LYS A 108 8.37 -9.07 -2.19
N GLN A 109 7.08 -8.74 -2.29
CA GLN A 109 6.27 -9.16 -3.44
C GLN A 109 6.67 -8.41 -4.71
N LEU A 110 6.93 -7.11 -4.62
CA LEU A 110 7.39 -6.29 -5.74
C LEU A 110 8.77 -6.74 -6.24
N LEU A 111 9.63 -7.26 -5.36
CA LEU A 111 10.91 -7.86 -5.73
C LEU A 111 10.78 -9.18 -6.51
N LYS A 112 9.62 -9.82 -6.55
CA LYS A 112 9.38 -10.99 -7.42
C LYS A 112 8.83 -10.59 -8.79
N MET A 113 8.38 -9.34 -8.94
CA MET A 113 7.79 -8.80 -10.16
C MET A 113 8.87 -8.13 -11.04
N PRO A 114 8.62 -8.01 -12.35
CA PRO A 114 9.55 -7.34 -13.26
C PRO A 114 9.75 -5.86 -12.91
N CYS A 115 10.96 -5.35 -13.13
CA CYS A 115 11.25 -3.93 -13.09
C CYS A 115 10.54 -3.21 -14.23
N SER A 116 10.08 -2.00 -13.95
CA SER A 116 9.56 -1.06 -14.94
C SER A 116 9.67 0.36 -14.38
N PHE A 117 9.58 1.35 -15.26
CA PHE A 117 9.65 2.75 -14.84
C PHE A 117 8.56 3.14 -13.81
N PRO A 118 7.28 2.69 -13.94
CA PRO A 118 6.29 2.92 -12.89
C PRO A 118 6.68 2.32 -11.53
N ARG A 119 7.36 1.17 -11.53
CA ARG A 119 7.86 0.53 -10.30
C ARG A 119 9.02 1.31 -9.67
N LEU A 120 9.84 1.97 -10.48
CA LEU A 120 10.87 2.90 -9.99
C LEU A 120 10.22 4.09 -9.25
N LEU A 121 9.24 4.74 -9.88
CA LEU A 121 8.53 5.87 -9.29
C LEU A 121 7.78 5.45 -8.01
N GLN A 122 7.12 4.28 -8.04
CA GLN A 122 6.45 3.72 -6.87
C GLN A 122 7.45 3.48 -5.73
N GLY A 123 8.58 2.84 -6.01
CA GLY A 123 9.61 2.57 -5.01
C GLY A 123 10.14 3.86 -4.37
N PHE A 124 10.34 4.91 -5.18
CA PHE A 124 10.71 6.23 -4.67
C PHE A 124 9.60 6.84 -3.79
N LYS A 125 8.36 6.86 -4.29
CA LYS A 125 7.20 7.47 -3.61
C LYS A 125 6.94 6.87 -2.22
N PHE A 126 7.04 5.55 -2.10
CA PHE A 126 6.75 4.83 -0.85
C PHE A 126 8.01 4.50 -0.03
N GLY A 127 9.19 4.97 -0.45
CA GLY A 127 10.45 4.74 0.26
C GLY A 127 10.92 3.28 0.28
N LEU A 128 10.55 2.49 -0.72
CA LEU A 128 10.92 1.07 -0.86
C LEU A 128 12.35 0.96 -1.41
N LYS A 129 13.33 0.92 -0.51
CA LYS A 129 14.76 1.08 -0.83
C LYS A 129 15.30 -0.01 -1.77
N ALA A 130 14.96 -1.26 -1.51
CA ALA A 130 15.47 -2.39 -2.29
C ALA A 130 14.83 -2.42 -3.68
N GLN A 131 13.52 -2.20 -3.77
CA GLN A 131 12.84 -2.09 -5.06
C GLN A 131 13.32 -0.88 -5.86
N TYR A 132 13.45 0.28 -5.22
CA TYR A 132 13.92 1.52 -5.85
C TYR A 132 15.29 1.31 -6.48
N LYS A 133 16.27 0.84 -5.69
CA LYS A 133 17.63 0.58 -6.17
C LYS A 133 17.65 -0.40 -7.35
N ARG A 134 16.90 -1.49 -7.25
CA ARG A 134 16.84 -2.51 -8.31
C ARG A 134 16.24 -1.96 -9.61
N CYS A 135 15.13 -1.21 -9.51
CA CYS A 135 14.49 -0.62 -10.68
C CYS A 135 15.35 0.50 -11.28
N LEU A 136 16.09 1.23 -10.44
CA LEU A 136 16.99 2.30 -10.87
C LEU A 136 18.14 1.74 -11.71
N GLU A 137 18.76 0.64 -11.27
CA GLU A 137 19.81 -0.05 -12.01
C GLU A 137 19.31 -0.67 -13.32
N ASP A 138 18.10 -1.24 -13.35
CA ASP A 138 17.49 -1.77 -14.58
C ASP A 138 17.17 -0.64 -15.58
N THR A 139 16.60 0.47 -15.08
CA THR A 139 16.28 1.65 -15.87
C THR A 139 17.54 2.29 -16.47
N ALA A 140 18.65 2.32 -15.72
CA ALA A 140 19.91 2.86 -16.21
C ALA A 140 20.47 2.07 -17.41
N LYS A 141 20.27 0.74 -17.44
CA LYS A 141 20.68 -0.12 -18.57
C LYS A 141 19.79 0.06 -19.78
N LYS A 142 18.48 0.26 -19.55
CA LYS A 142 17.48 0.46 -20.61
C LYS A 142 17.16 1.93 -20.84
N PHE A 143 18.09 2.83 -20.49
CA PHE A 143 17.81 4.27 -20.50
C PHE A 143 17.47 4.78 -21.91
N ALA A 144 18.08 4.20 -22.94
CA ALA A 144 17.80 4.52 -24.34
C ALA A 144 16.40 4.06 -24.82
N GLU A 145 15.78 3.11 -24.11
CA GLU A 145 14.45 2.56 -24.43
C GLU A 145 13.31 3.34 -23.76
N LEU A 146 13.63 4.32 -22.90
CA LEU A 146 12.64 5.12 -22.22
C LEU A 146 11.77 5.91 -23.19
N THR A 147 10.48 5.89 -22.94
CA THR A 147 9.48 6.65 -23.70
C THR A 147 9.57 8.14 -23.38
N ALA A 148 9.08 8.99 -24.28
CA ALA A 148 9.02 10.43 -24.06
C ALA A 148 8.26 10.80 -22.77
N GLN A 149 7.22 10.04 -22.41
CA GLN A 149 6.44 10.27 -21.19
C GLN A 149 7.27 9.97 -19.93
N GLU A 150 8.01 8.85 -19.91
CA GLU A 150 8.88 8.48 -18.79
C GLU A 150 10.01 9.51 -18.60
N PHE A 151 10.55 10.06 -19.69
CA PHE A 151 11.48 11.18 -19.63
C PHE A 151 10.87 12.45 -19.02
N LEU A 152 9.64 12.81 -19.39
CA LEU A 152 8.94 13.95 -18.79
C LEU A 152 8.69 13.72 -17.29
N ASP A 153 8.37 12.49 -16.90
CA ASP A 153 8.13 12.15 -15.50
C ASP A 153 9.43 12.12 -14.67
N LEU A 154 10.57 11.74 -15.26
CA LEU A 154 11.90 11.98 -14.66
C LEU A 154 12.15 13.46 -14.39
N GLY A 155 11.78 14.33 -15.32
CA GLY A 155 11.92 15.78 -15.16
C GLY A 155 11.15 16.34 -13.97
N LYS A 156 10.03 15.70 -13.57
CA LYS A 156 9.25 16.05 -12.38
C LYS A 156 9.84 15.51 -11.08
N ALA A 157 10.79 14.56 -11.17
CA ALA A 157 11.42 13.89 -10.04
C ALA A 157 12.95 14.12 -10.06
N PRO A 158 13.43 15.31 -9.66
CA PRO A 158 14.84 15.67 -9.77
C PRO A 158 15.76 14.74 -8.97
N THR A 159 15.31 14.23 -7.83
CA THR A 159 16.07 13.27 -7.01
C THR A 159 16.31 11.95 -7.74
N ILE A 160 15.30 11.41 -8.42
CA ILE A 160 15.46 10.18 -9.21
C ILE A 160 16.44 10.41 -10.34
N THR A 161 16.35 11.56 -11.01
CA THR A 161 17.28 11.94 -12.08
C THR A 161 18.73 12.05 -11.56
N GLN A 162 18.94 12.65 -10.39
CA GLN A 162 20.26 12.75 -9.76
C GLN A 162 20.87 11.38 -9.45
N ASP A 163 20.05 10.42 -8.97
CA ASP A 163 20.51 9.06 -8.68
C ASP A 163 20.75 8.23 -9.96
N LEU A 164 19.97 8.50 -11.02
CA LEU A 164 20.00 7.75 -12.27
C LEU A 164 21.20 8.14 -13.16
N LEU A 165 21.52 9.43 -13.27
CA LEU A 165 22.56 9.94 -14.18
C LEU A 165 23.95 9.28 -13.99
N PRO A 166 24.47 9.08 -12.77
CA PRO A 166 25.74 8.37 -12.56
C PRO A 166 25.70 6.92 -13.07
N LEU A 167 24.58 6.23 -12.91
CA LEU A 167 24.40 4.85 -13.36
C LEU A 167 24.33 4.76 -14.88
N VAL A 168 23.61 5.69 -15.52
CA VAL A 168 23.55 5.80 -16.99
C VAL A 168 24.94 6.08 -17.56
N LYS A 169 25.68 7.05 -16.99
CA LYS A 169 27.06 7.32 -17.39
C LYS A 169 27.93 6.08 -17.29
N LYS A 170 27.80 5.31 -16.21
CA LYS A 170 28.53 4.05 -16.01
C LYS A 170 28.14 2.99 -17.05
N ALA A 171 26.85 2.86 -17.37
CA ALA A 171 26.35 1.91 -18.37
C ALA A 171 26.88 2.24 -19.78
N ILE A 172 26.79 3.50 -20.21
CA ILE A 172 27.31 3.96 -21.51
C ILE A 172 28.82 3.73 -21.63
N LEU A 173 29.59 3.97 -20.55
CA LEU A 173 31.02 3.72 -20.55
C LEU A 173 31.37 2.23 -20.64
N ALA A 174 30.55 1.35 -20.06
CA ALA A 174 30.76 -0.09 -20.11
C ALA A 174 30.51 -0.67 -21.52
N GLU A 175 29.53 -0.14 -22.25
CA GLU A 175 29.23 -0.54 -23.64
C GLU A 175 30.32 -0.11 -24.63
N ARG A 176 31.06 0.97 -24.36
CA ARG A 176 32.16 1.44 -25.24
C ARG A 176 33.45 0.65 -25.13
N VAL A 177 33.55 -0.27 -24.16
CA VAL A 177 34.75 -1.10 -23.90
C VAL A 177 34.58 -2.51 -24.48
N GLN A 178 33.39 -2.85 -25.01
CA GLN A 178 33.12 -4.07 -25.77
C GLN A 178 33.22 -3.81 -27.27
#